data_AF-A0A932G7D9-F1
#
_entry.id   AF-A0A932G7D9-F1
#
_cell.length_a   1.000
_cell.length_b   1.000
_cell.length_c   1.000
_cell.angle_alpha   90.00
_cell.angle_beta   90.00
_cell.angle_gamma   90.00
#
_symmetry.space_group_name_H-M   'P 1'
#
loop_
_entity.id
_entity.type
_entity.pdbx_description
1 polymer ?
#
loop_
_entity_poly.entity_id
_entity_poly.type
_entity_poly.pdbx_seq_one_letter_code
_entity_poly.pdbx_strand_id
1 'polypeptide(L)'
;MKSNDAGKLVIAMVILGVAGVLLWRFASDESGVSEKAFFYDVSEKKLFAGPRTAVPPIKGINDNTEDAVRAVVISTNGQPEDKSSRTIAYLEQYSPELKRQMEEAQRTGGSPMMGRGLAQSHRFVRRVGDAQWFSLATPEGEKVVTEWAVPGANGITPVVCAP
;
A
#
# COMPACT_ATOMS: atom_id res chain seq x y z
N MET A 1 16.55 34.43 49.83
CA MET A 1 16.70 33.29 48.89
C MET A 1 15.35 33.03 48.23
N LYS A 2 15.32 32.73 46.93
CA LYS A 2 14.17 32.19 46.14
C LYS A 2 13.15 33.18 45.54
N SER A 3 13.55 33.93 44.50
CA SER A 3 12.61 34.47 43.48
C SER A 3 12.96 34.04 42.05
N ASN A 4 14.19 33.63 41.79
CA ASN A 4 14.64 33.19 40.46
C ASN A 4 14.39 31.69 40.19
N ASP A 5 14.16 30.90 41.25
CA ASP A 5 14.04 29.45 41.12
C ASP A 5 12.64 29.05 40.64
N ALA A 6 11.61 29.80 41.03
CA ALA A 6 10.24 29.57 40.60
C ALA A 6 10.06 29.84 39.08
N GLY A 7 10.64 30.94 38.57
CA GLY A 7 10.61 31.26 37.14
C GLY A 7 11.36 30.23 36.29
N LYS A 8 12.51 29.74 36.78
CA LYS A 8 13.27 28.67 36.13
C LYS A 8 12.50 27.34 36.10
N LEU A 9 11.77 27.02 37.18
CA LEU A 9 10.92 25.83 37.27
C LEU A 9 9.77 25.87 36.27
N VAL A 10 9.09 27.01 36.11
CA VAL A 10 8.02 27.17 35.13
C VAL A 10 8.56 27.01 33.70
N ILE A 11 9.69 27.65 33.39
CA ILE A 11 10.32 27.54 32.06
C ILE A 11 10.75 26.10 31.78
N ALA A 12 11.35 25.41 32.75
CA ALA A 12 11.74 24.01 32.61
C ALA A 12 10.54 23.08 32.34
N MET A 13 9.40 23.32 33.02
CA MET A 13 8.18 22.56 32.78
C MET A 13 7.57 22.84 31.41
N VAL A 14 7.63 24.07 30.91
CA VAL A 14 7.18 24.41 29.56
C VAL A 14 8.06 23.73 28.51
N ILE A 15 9.38 23.77 28.67
CA ILE A 15 10.32 23.11 27.75
C ILE A 15 10.10 21.60 27.75
N LEU A 16 9.92 20.98 28.92
CA LEU A 16 9.61 19.56 29.03
C LEU A 16 8.27 19.20 28.39
N GLY A 17 7.24 20.03 28.57
CA GLY A 17 5.94 19.83 27.94
C GLY A 17 6.02 19.89 26.42
N VAL A 18 6.70 20.91 25.88
CA VAL A 18 6.91 21.06 24.43
C VAL A 18 7.75 19.90 23.87
N ALA A 19 8.85 19.53 24.54
CA ALA A 19 9.66 18.39 24.15
C ALA A 19 8.85 17.08 24.17
N GLY A 20 7.98 16.89 25.17
CA GLY A 20 7.07 15.75 25.25
C GLY A 20 6.07 15.70 24.10
N VAL A 21 5.49 16.84 23.71
CA VAL A 21 4.59 16.93 22.55
C VAL A 21 5.34 16.64 21.25
N LEU A 22 6.55 17.19 21.07
CA LEU A 22 7.37 16.95 19.89
C LEU A 22 7.81 15.49 19.78
N LEU A 23 8.23 14.88 20.90
CA LEU A 23 8.58 13.46 20.97
C LEU A 23 7.36 12.58 20.71
N TRP A 24 6.18 12.92 21.24
CA TRP A 24 4.97 12.17 20.96
C TRP A 24 4.58 12.28 19.47
N ARG A 25 4.69 13.45 18.86
CA ARG A 25 4.44 13.61 17.42
C ARG A 25 5.43 12.83 16.56
N PHE A 26 6.71 12.83 16.93
CA PHE A 26 7.75 12.07 16.21
C PHE A 26 7.61 10.56 16.42
N ALA A 27 7.26 10.11 17.64
CA ALA A 27 7.01 8.71 17.94
C ALA A 27 5.67 8.19 17.38
N SER A 28 4.71 9.08 17.11
CA SER A 28 3.45 8.71 16.42
C SER A 28 3.62 8.64 14.89
N ASP A 29 4.74 9.13 14.36
CA ASP A 29 5.15 8.97 12.97
C ASP A 29 5.81 7.58 12.79
N GLU A 30 5.21 6.56 13.40
CA GLU A 30 5.57 5.17 13.16
C GLU A 30 5.26 4.88 11.70
N SER A 31 6.35 4.80 10.93
CA SER A 31 6.50 4.15 9.64
C SER A 31 6.22 2.64 9.71
N GLY A 32 5.17 2.25 10.44
CA GLY A 32 4.62 0.92 10.45
C GLY A 32 4.06 0.60 9.07
N VAL A 33 4.43 -0.55 8.53
CA VAL A 33 3.81 -1.08 7.30
C VAL A 33 2.30 -1.14 7.56
N SER A 34 1.50 -0.37 6.81
CA SER A 34 0.04 -0.37 6.99
C SER A 34 -0.50 -1.81 6.95
N GLU A 35 -1.31 -2.16 7.94
CA GLU A 35 -2.04 -3.45 7.99
C GLU A 35 -3.11 -3.55 6.89
N LYS A 36 -3.29 -2.47 6.13
CA LYS A 36 -4.23 -2.37 5.01
C LYS A 36 -3.49 -2.24 3.69
N ALA A 37 -4.17 -2.65 2.63
CA ALA A 37 -3.77 -2.40 1.25
C ALA A 37 -4.95 -1.81 0.47
N PHE A 38 -4.65 -1.11 -0.62
CA PHE A 38 -5.68 -0.67 -1.53
C PHE A 38 -6.16 -1.83 -2.40
N PHE A 39 -7.47 -1.90 -2.59
CA PHE A 39 -8.15 -2.78 -3.51
C PHE A 39 -9.04 -1.95 -4.43
N TYR A 40 -9.19 -2.41 -5.67
CA TYR A 40 -10.04 -1.79 -6.67
C TYR A 40 -11.11 -2.78 -7.10
N ASP A 41 -12.35 -2.43 -6.82
CA ASP A 41 -13.53 -3.14 -7.29
C ASP A 41 -13.74 -2.80 -8.78
N VAL A 42 -13.59 -3.81 -9.63
CA VAL A 42 -13.58 -3.62 -11.09
C VAL A 42 -14.97 -3.32 -11.64
N SER A 43 -16.03 -3.96 -11.13
CA SER A 43 -17.40 -3.68 -11.56
C SER A 43 -17.88 -2.32 -11.09
N GLU A 44 -17.57 -1.94 -9.84
CA GLU A 44 -17.98 -0.68 -9.24
C GLU A 44 -17.06 0.50 -9.61
N LYS A 45 -15.89 0.21 -10.17
CA LYS A 45 -14.83 1.19 -10.49
C LYS A 45 -14.39 2.02 -9.29
N LYS A 46 -14.33 1.40 -8.11
CA LYS A 46 -14.06 2.08 -6.84
C LYS A 46 -12.82 1.53 -6.14
N LEU A 47 -11.98 2.46 -5.67
CA LEU A 47 -10.84 2.17 -4.81
C LEU A 47 -11.29 2.15 -3.35
N PHE A 48 -10.86 1.15 -2.59
CA PHE A 48 -11.12 1.04 -1.16
C PHE A 48 -9.93 0.43 -0.42
N ALA A 49 -9.93 0.53 0.91
CA ALA A 49 -8.91 -0.10 1.75
C ALA A 49 -9.43 -1.43 2.29
N GLY A 50 -8.61 -2.47 2.20
CA GLY A 50 -8.89 -3.81 2.72
C GLY A 50 -7.70 -4.40 3.46
N PRO A 51 -7.82 -5.60 4.06
CA PRO A 51 -6.73 -6.24 4.78
C PRO A 51 -5.52 -6.49 3.86
N ARG A 52 -4.30 -6.11 4.29
CA ARG A 52 -3.09 -6.28 3.47
C ARG A 52 -2.80 -7.73 3.13
N THR A 53 -3.16 -8.64 4.02
CA THR A 53 -3.01 -10.09 3.88
C THR A 53 -4.02 -10.72 2.91
N ALA A 54 -5.07 -10.00 2.49
CA ALA A 54 -6.08 -10.58 1.62
C ALA A 54 -5.50 -10.95 0.24
N VAL A 55 -5.90 -12.12 -0.26
CA VAL A 55 -5.37 -12.74 -1.48
C VAL A 55 -6.29 -12.40 -2.65
N PRO A 56 -5.88 -11.53 -3.61
CA PRO A 56 -6.75 -11.07 -4.68
C PRO A 56 -7.00 -12.14 -5.76
N PRO A 57 -8.18 -12.13 -6.41
CA PRO A 57 -9.30 -11.22 -6.16
C PRO A 57 -10.02 -11.53 -4.84
N ILE A 58 -10.69 -10.52 -4.26
CA ILE A 58 -11.53 -10.62 -3.06
C ILE A 58 -12.93 -10.09 -3.39
N LYS A 59 -13.86 -10.23 -2.44
CA LYS A 59 -15.22 -9.68 -2.59
C LYS A 59 -15.20 -8.16 -2.85
N GLY A 60 -16.04 -7.73 -3.78
CA GLY A 60 -16.35 -6.33 -4.06
C GLY A 60 -16.92 -5.58 -2.87
N ILE A 61 -17.03 -4.26 -2.99
CA ILE A 61 -17.47 -3.38 -1.90
C ILE A 61 -18.96 -3.58 -1.60
N ASN A 62 -19.76 -3.83 -2.64
CA ASN A 62 -21.21 -3.76 -2.57
C ASN A 62 -21.92 -5.10 -2.82
N ASP A 63 -21.19 -6.15 -3.17
CA ASP A 63 -21.76 -7.45 -3.51
C ASP A 63 -20.88 -8.63 -3.02
N ASN A 64 -21.26 -9.84 -3.41
CA ASN A 64 -20.50 -11.05 -3.10
C ASN A 64 -19.59 -11.51 -4.26
N THR A 65 -19.42 -10.66 -5.28
CA THR A 65 -18.61 -10.98 -6.46
C THR A 65 -17.14 -10.84 -6.09
N GLU A 66 -16.31 -11.83 -6.43
CA GLU A 66 -14.86 -11.74 -6.22
C GLU A 66 -14.17 -11.04 -7.39
N ASP A 67 -14.40 -9.74 -7.54
CA ASP A 67 -13.82 -8.89 -8.59
C ASP A 67 -13.03 -7.69 -8.06
N ALA A 68 -12.84 -7.59 -6.73
CA ALA A 68 -11.94 -6.62 -6.14
C ALA A 68 -10.49 -7.12 -6.16
N VAL A 69 -9.64 -6.43 -6.90
CA VAL A 69 -8.22 -6.79 -7.11
C VAL A 69 -7.31 -5.86 -6.34
N ARG A 70 -6.06 -6.26 -6.07
CA ARG A 70 -5.11 -5.38 -5.37
C ARG A 70 -4.77 -4.20 -6.27
N ALA A 71 -4.76 -3.00 -5.72
CA ALA A 71 -4.38 -1.79 -6.43
C ALA A 71 -3.06 -1.25 -5.88
N VAL A 72 -2.07 -1.04 -6.75
CA VAL A 72 -0.86 -0.31 -6.40
C VAL A 72 -1.11 1.16 -6.65
N VAL A 73 -1.27 1.91 -5.57
CA VAL A 73 -1.47 3.36 -5.61
C VAL A 73 -0.13 4.04 -5.42
N ILE A 74 0.15 5.07 -6.19
CA ILE A 74 1.37 5.87 -6.11
C ILE A 74 1.02 7.33 -5.92
N SER A 75 1.91 8.08 -5.27
CA SER A 75 1.89 9.54 -5.24
C SER A 75 2.88 10.06 -6.26
N THR A 76 2.40 10.87 -7.20
CA THR A 76 3.19 11.39 -8.34
C THR A 76 4.11 12.55 -7.97
N ASN A 77 3.91 13.19 -6.83
CA ASN A 77 4.76 14.27 -6.31
C ASN A 77 5.68 13.81 -5.16
N GLY A 78 5.75 12.51 -4.87
CA GLY A 78 6.59 11.98 -3.80
C GLY A 78 6.03 12.18 -2.40
N GLN A 79 4.81 12.72 -2.26
CA GLN A 79 4.13 13.00 -0.99
C GLN A 79 2.90 12.09 -0.85
N PRO A 80 3.02 10.90 -0.23
CA PRO A 80 1.91 9.97 -0.07
C PRO A 80 0.69 10.59 0.62
N GLU A 81 0.87 11.51 1.56
CA GLU A 81 -0.16 12.21 2.31
C GLU A 81 -1.05 13.11 1.44
N ASP A 82 -0.52 13.62 0.34
CA ASP A 82 -1.28 14.38 -0.65
C ASP A 82 -2.17 13.44 -1.47
N LYS A 83 -3.44 13.34 -1.08
CA LYS A 83 -4.42 12.49 -1.77
C LYS A 83 -4.69 12.94 -3.21
N SER A 84 -4.45 14.21 -3.55
CA SER A 84 -4.72 14.73 -4.89
C SER A 84 -3.68 14.30 -5.92
N SER A 85 -2.47 13.97 -5.48
CA SER A 85 -1.39 13.44 -6.33
C SER A 85 -1.41 11.92 -6.48
N ARG A 86 -2.32 11.23 -5.76
CA ARG A 86 -2.45 9.78 -5.78
C ARG A 86 -3.11 9.30 -7.07
N THR A 87 -2.54 8.25 -7.67
CA THR A 87 -3.13 7.54 -8.81
C THR A 87 -2.88 6.04 -8.69
N ILE A 88 -3.71 5.23 -9.36
CA ILE A 88 -3.48 3.79 -9.46
C ILE A 88 -2.45 3.55 -10.56
N ALA A 89 -1.29 3.01 -10.19
CA ALA A 89 -0.26 2.60 -11.14
C ALA A 89 -0.69 1.35 -11.93
N TYR A 90 -1.10 0.31 -11.21
CA TYR A 90 -1.60 -0.93 -11.80
C TYR A 90 -2.46 -1.72 -10.82
N LEU A 91 -3.14 -2.72 -11.36
CA LEU A 91 -3.95 -3.69 -10.64
C LEU A 91 -3.25 -5.06 -10.67
N GLU A 92 -3.39 -5.84 -9.60
CA GLU A 92 -2.82 -7.18 -9.46
C GLU A 92 -3.86 -8.19 -8.93
N GLN A 93 -3.88 -9.38 -9.52
CA GLN A 93 -4.65 -10.52 -9.04
C GLN A 93 -3.88 -11.84 -9.22
N TYR A 94 -4.30 -12.88 -8.52
CA TYR A 94 -3.75 -14.22 -8.70
C TYR A 94 -4.66 -15.09 -9.55
N SER A 95 -4.06 -16.07 -10.22
CA SER A 95 -4.82 -17.21 -10.73
C SER A 95 -5.58 -17.91 -9.59
N PRO A 96 -6.69 -18.61 -9.87
CA PRO A 96 -7.39 -19.44 -8.89
C PRO A 96 -6.46 -20.45 -8.19
N GLU A 97 -5.51 -21.03 -8.92
CA GLU A 97 -4.55 -22.01 -8.41
C GLU A 97 -3.63 -21.40 -7.35
N LEU A 98 -3.01 -20.26 -7.67
CA LEU A 98 -2.12 -19.58 -6.75
C LEU A 98 -2.89 -19.00 -5.56
N LYS A 99 -4.10 -18.45 -5.78
CA LYS A 99 -4.96 -17.95 -4.69
C LYS A 99 -5.24 -19.04 -3.66
N ARG A 100 -5.68 -20.23 -4.09
CA ARG A 100 -5.92 -21.38 -3.19
C ARG A 100 -4.68 -21.74 -2.36
N GLN A 101 -3.50 -21.79 -2.97
CA GLN A 101 -2.27 -22.13 -2.24
C GLN A 101 -1.83 -21.03 -1.26
N MET A 102 -1.99 -19.76 -1.65
CA MET A 102 -1.69 -18.61 -0.78
C MET A 102 -2.61 -18.57 0.44
N GLU A 103 -3.91 -18.79 0.23
CA GLU A 103 -4.89 -18.85 1.32
C GLU A 103 -4.64 -20.04 2.25
N GLU A 104 -4.30 -21.21 1.71
CA GLU A 104 -3.96 -22.38 2.51
C GLU A 104 -2.66 -22.17 3.32
N ALA A 105 -1.65 -21.57 2.72
CA ALA A 105 -0.42 -21.19 3.41
C ALA A 105 -0.71 -20.21 4.57
N GLN A 106 -1.61 -19.24 4.36
CA GLN A 106 -2.03 -18.32 5.43
C GLN A 106 -2.76 -19.03 6.58
N ARG A 107 -3.62 -20.01 6.28
CA ARG A 107 -4.34 -20.78 7.31
C ARG A 107 -3.42 -21.68 8.13
N THR A 108 -2.44 -22.29 7.47
CA THR A 108 -1.54 -23.28 8.08
C THR A 108 -0.27 -22.66 8.67
N GLY A 109 0.00 -21.38 8.39
CA GLY A 109 1.29 -20.74 8.70
C GLY A 109 2.45 -21.26 7.84
N GLY A 110 2.14 -21.95 6.74
CA GLY A 110 3.09 -22.57 5.83
C GLY A 110 3.53 -21.66 4.69
N SER A 111 4.16 -22.26 3.68
CA SER A 111 4.50 -21.61 2.41
C SER A 111 3.71 -22.24 1.27
N PRO A 112 3.35 -21.48 0.21
CA PRO A 112 2.75 -22.05 -0.99
C PRO A 112 3.67 -23.14 -1.57
N MET A 113 3.09 -24.23 -2.05
CA MET A 113 3.84 -25.31 -2.70
C MET A 113 4.47 -24.86 -4.02
N MET A 114 3.83 -23.92 -4.70
CA MET A 114 4.31 -23.34 -5.96
C MET A 114 5.60 -22.55 -5.73
N GLY A 115 6.65 -22.95 -6.46
CA GLY A 115 7.93 -22.24 -6.44
C GLY A 115 7.79 -20.80 -6.96
N ARG A 116 8.67 -19.90 -6.47
CA ARG A 116 8.62 -18.45 -6.74
C ARG A 116 8.53 -18.09 -8.22
N GLY A 117 9.27 -18.80 -9.08
CA GLY A 117 9.29 -18.56 -10.53
C GLY A 117 7.93 -18.86 -11.18
N LEU A 118 7.37 -20.04 -10.90
CA LEU A 118 6.05 -20.43 -11.38
C LEU A 118 4.95 -19.50 -10.80
N ALA A 119 5.10 -19.07 -9.55
CA ALA A 119 4.18 -18.11 -8.94
C ALA A 119 4.09 -16.79 -9.73
N GLN A 120 5.18 -16.31 -10.35
CA GLN A 120 5.11 -15.11 -11.21
C GLN A 120 4.22 -15.35 -12.43
N SER A 121 4.24 -16.55 -13.02
CA SER A 121 3.37 -16.89 -14.15
C SER A 121 1.88 -16.86 -13.78
N HIS A 122 1.59 -17.07 -12.49
CA HIS A 122 0.24 -17.10 -11.90
C HIS A 122 -0.15 -15.80 -11.19
N ARG A 123 0.68 -14.75 -11.30
CA ARG A 123 0.35 -13.37 -10.92
C ARG A 123 0.02 -12.59 -12.17
N PHE A 124 -1.12 -11.94 -12.16
CA PHE A 124 -1.62 -11.18 -13.30
C PHE A 124 -1.71 -9.71 -12.96
N VAL A 125 -1.28 -8.87 -13.90
CA VAL A 125 -1.26 -7.41 -13.75
C VAL A 125 -1.88 -6.74 -14.96
N ARG A 126 -2.46 -5.55 -14.74
CA ARG A 126 -2.97 -4.68 -15.82
C ARG A 126 -3.06 -3.24 -15.36
N ARG A 127 -3.14 -2.29 -16.30
CA ARG A 127 -3.58 -0.91 -15.99
C ARG A 127 -5.09 -0.88 -15.81
N VAL A 128 -5.61 0.12 -15.10
CA VAL A 128 -7.06 0.26 -14.85
C VAL A 128 -7.88 0.26 -16.15
N GLY A 129 -7.36 0.87 -17.22
CA GLY A 129 -8.01 0.95 -18.53
C GLY A 129 -7.76 -0.23 -19.48
N ASP A 130 -6.84 -1.14 -19.15
CA ASP A 130 -6.52 -2.28 -20.02
C ASP A 130 -7.61 -3.35 -19.89
N ALA A 131 -8.04 -3.92 -21.01
CA ALA A 131 -8.98 -5.04 -21.03
C ALA A 131 -8.31 -6.38 -20.68
N GLN A 132 -7.03 -6.53 -21.04
CA GLN A 132 -6.29 -7.77 -20.89
C GLN A 132 -5.46 -7.78 -19.61
N TRP A 133 -5.45 -8.94 -18.95
CA TRP A 133 -4.52 -9.26 -17.88
C TRP A 133 -3.24 -9.88 -18.46
N PHE A 134 -2.09 -9.38 -18.04
CA PHE A 134 -0.79 -9.92 -18.43
C PHE A 134 -0.20 -10.72 -17.28
N SER A 135 0.38 -11.88 -17.59
CA SER A 135 1.17 -12.60 -16.61
C SER A 135 2.41 -11.79 -16.25
N LEU A 136 2.75 -11.72 -14.96
CA LEU A 136 3.92 -11.00 -14.50
C LEU A 136 5.24 -11.65 -14.99
N ALA A 137 5.20 -12.89 -15.48
CA ALA A 137 6.32 -13.56 -16.12
C ALA A 137 6.54 -13.16 -17.60
N THR A 138 5.78 -12.19 -18.13
CA THR A 138 5.90 -11.70 -19.52
C THR A 138 6.51 -10.30 -19.56
N PRO A 139 7.17 -9.90 -20.67
CA PRO A 139 7.67 -8.53 -20.84
C PRO A 139 6.58 -7.47 -20.69
N GLU A 140 5.36 -7.75 -21.14
CA GLU A 140 4.22 -6.84 -21.01
C GLU A 140 3.80 -6.66 -19.55
N GLY A 141 3.77 -7.76 -18.78
CA GLY A 141 3.49 -7.72 -17.35
C GLY A 141 4.59 -6.98 -16.56
N GLU A 142 5.85 -7.21 -16.90
CA GLU A 142 6.98 -6.47 -16.32
C GLU A 142 6.88 -4.98 -16.60
N LYS A 143 6.52 -4.59 -17.83
CA LYS A 143 6.33 -3.19 -18.20
C LYS A 143 5.24 -2.52 -17.35
N VAL A 144 4.10 -3.17 -17.15
CA VAL A 144 3.00 -2.65 -16.30
C VAL A 144 3.48 -2.31 -14.88
N VAL A 145 4.34 -3.16 -14.29
CA VAL A 145 4.78 -2.97 -12.90
C VAL A 145 6.01 -2.07 -12.75
N THR A 146 6.64 -1.64 -13.84
CA THR A 146 7.88 -0.84 -13.80
C THR A 146 7.73 0.56 -14.38
N GLU A 147 6.85 0.78 -15.36
CA GLU A 147 6.78 2.05 -16.10
C GLU A 147 6.36 3.26 -15.27
N TRP A 148 5.71 3.04 -14.12
CA TRP A 148 5.33 4.12 -13.21
C TRP A 148 6.49 4.66 -12.39
N ALA A 149 7.60 3.91 -12.28
CA ALA A 149 8.75 4.25 -11.45
C ALA A 149 9.76 5.17 -12.17
N VAL A 150 9.24 6.09 -12.98
CA VAL A 150 10.04 7.08 -13.75
C VAL A 150 9.79 8.48 -13.17
N PRO A 151 10.83 9.32 -13.01
CA PRO A 151 10.67 10.70 -12.58
C PRO A 151 9.67 11.47 -13.45
N GLY A 152 8.76 12.20 -12.81
CA GLY A 152 7.84 13.11 -13.50
C GLY A 152 8.54 14.34 -14.05
N ALA A 153 7.78 15.25 -14.67
CA ALA A 153 8.32 16.53 -15.20
C ALA A 153 8.97 17.43 -14.12
N ASN A 154 8.61 17.21 -12.86
CA ASN A 154 9.20 17.85 -11.68
C ASN A 154 10.51 17.18 -11.21
N GLY A 155 10.97 16.11 -11.87
CA GLY A 155 12.15 15.34 -11.48
C GLY A 155 11.92 14.41 -10.28
N ILE A 156 10.70 14.27 -9.79
CA ILE A 156 10.37 13.43 -8.62
C ILE A 156 9.90 12.06 -9.10
N THR A 157 10.53 11.00 -8.57
CA THR A 157 10.07 9.63 -8.77
C THR A 157 8.82 9.36 -7.92
N PRO A 158 7.74 8.81 -8.49
CA PRO A 158 6.57 8.45 -7.71
C PRO A 158 6.87 7.43 -6.61
N VAL A 159 6.10 7.49 -5.52
CA VAL A 159 6.26 6.59 -4.37
C VAL A 159 4.96 5.82 -4.12
N VAL A 160 5.07 4.55 -3.70
CA VAL A 160 3.89 3.72 -3.39
C VAL A 160 3.21 4.24 -2.13
N CYS A 161 1.89 4.38 -2.19
CA CYS A 161 1.06 4.79 -1.08
C CYS A 161 0.49 3.58 -0.32
N ALA A 162 0.38 3.74 0.99
CA ALA A 162 -0.42 2.88 1.84
C ALA A 162 -1.74 3.60 2.24
N PRO A 163 -2.84 2.84 2.42
CA PRO A 163 -4.08 3.37 2.99
C PRO A 163 -3.99 3.63 4.49
#